data_AF-A0A939HZ24-F1
#
_entry.id   AF-A0A939HZ24-F1
#
_cell.length_a   1.000
_cell.length_b   1.000
_cell.length_c   1.000
_cell.angle_alpha   90.00
_cell.angle_beta   90.00
_cell.angle_gamma   90.00
#
_symmetry.space_group_name_H-M   'P 1'
#
loop_
_entity.id
_entity.type
_entity.pdbx_description
1 polymer ?
#
loop_
_entity_poly.entity_id
_entity_poly.type
_entity_poly.pdbx_seq_one_letter_code
_entity_poly.pdbx_strand_id
1 'polypeptide(L)'
;MSESVHPVVRLLGNDMGGRLWTRPGEQLPRLLAVPWIQVASPNAVQLLLNDDALRGLGAGEQEAIALALEIQGSVLLINDNQARRLATGLGVSVVNIPAFLSACKIAGLLNTEAMGELITSLQQKDYYRFRQDVLDLLMS
;
A
#
# COMPACT_ATOMS: atom_id res chain seq x y z
N MET A 1 -30.96 -2.83 3.98
CA MET A 1 -30.11 -2.53 2.81
C MET A 1 -28.71 -2.33 3.35
N SER A 2 -27.83 -3.31 3.17
CA SER A 2 -26.45 -3.24 3.66
C SER A 2 -25.63 -2.51 2.59
N GLU A 3 -25.19 -1.29 2.86
CA GLU A 3 -24.13 -0.68 2.06
C GLU A 3 -22.89 -1.54 2.20
N SER A 4 -22.51 -2.24 1.13
CA SER A 4 -21.21 -2.88 1.03
C SER A 4 -20.16 -1.78 1.00
N VAL A 5 -19.56 -1.47 2.16
CA VAL A 5 -18.41 -0.57 2.25
C VAL A 5 -17.23 -1.28 1.60
N HIS A 6 -17.06 -1.09 0.30
CA HIS A 6 -15.89 -1.58 -0.40
C HIS A 6 -14.67 -0.76 0.04
N PRO A 7 -13.55 -1.40 0.43
CA PRO A 7 -12.34 -0.66 0.75
C PRO A 7 -11.87 0.09 -0.51
N VAL A 8 -11.84 1.42 -0.43
CA VAL A 8 -11.28 2.25 -1.51
C VAL A 8 -9.77 2.30 -1.33
N VAL A 9 -9.03 1.72 -2.28
CA VAL A 9 -7.57 1.89 -2.31
C VAL A 9 -7.25 3.12 -3.13
N ARG A 10 -6.57 4.07 -2.48
CA ARG A 10 -6.13 5.29 -3.14
C ARG A 10 -4.68 5.16 -3.58
N LEU A 11 -4.46 5.25 -4.88
CA LEU A 11 -3.13 5.39 -5.46
C LEU A 11 -2.79 6.87 -5.57
N LEU A 12 -1.50 7.18 -5.47
CA LEU A 12 -1.01 8.54 -5.61
C LEU A 12 -0.65 8.81 -7.06
N GLY A 13 -0.97 10.00 -7.52
CA GLY A 13 -0.52 10.49 -8.82
C GLY A 13 0.30 11.76 -8.64
N ASN A 14 1.58 11.69 -8.98
CA ASN A 14 2.26 12.80 -9.65
C ASN A 14 3.47 12.34 -10.47
N ASP A 15 3.42 12.63 -11.78
CA ASP A 15 4.54 12.50 -12.71
C ASP A 15 5.46 13.71 -12.52
N MET A 16 6.41 13.59 -11.59
CA MET A 16 7.41 14.62 -11.31
C MET A 16 8.79 14.15 -11.78
N GLY A 17 9.03 14.34 -13.08
CA GLY A 17 10.32 14.57 -13.72
C GLY A 17 11.59 13.94 -13.11
N GLY A 18 12.13 12.94 -13.81
CA GLY A 18 13.58 12.86 -14.01
C GLY A 18 14.41 12.04 -13.02
N ARG A 19 14.12 10.73 -12.88
CA ARG A 19 15.14 9.66 -12.88
C ARG A 19 14.48 8.27 -12.79
N LEU A 20 14.90 7.41 -13.72
CA LEU A 20 14.54 6.01 -13.95
C LEU A 20 13.72 5.28 -12.86
N TRP A 21 12.41 5.19 -13.08
CA TRP A 21 11.67 3.94 -12.89
C TRP A 21 11.25 3.48 -14.27
N THR A 22 12.06 2.66 -14.95
CA THR A 22 11.69 2.10 -16.25
C THR A 22 10.80 0.88 -16.02
N ARG A 23 9.52 1.10 -15.70
CA ARG A 23 8.32 0.27 -16.07
C ARG A 23 6.97 0.67 -15.39
N PRO A 24 6.61 1.93 -15.08
CA PRO A 24 5.35 2.24 -14.41
C PRO A 24 4.14 2.22 -15.37
N GLY A 25 4.37 2.05 -16.69
CA GLY A 25 3.37 2.35 -17.71
C GLY A 25 2.36 1.25 -18.06
N GLU A 26 2.68 -0.04 -17.85
CA GLU A 26 1.86 -1.12 -18.44
C GLU A 26 0.76 -1.64 -17.50
N GLN A 27 1.01 -1.64 -16.19
CA GLN A 27 0.04 -2.14 -15.20
C GLN A 27 -0.88 -1.04 -14.66
N LEU A 28 -0.47 0.23 -14.71
CA LEU A 28 -1.26 1.34 -14.19
C LEU A 28 -2.64 1.45 -14.87
N PRO A 29 -2.77 1.37 -16.20
CA PRO A 29 -4.09 1.38 -16.83
C PRO A 29 -5.01 0.24 -16.36
N ARG A 30 -4.44 -0.93 -16.06
CA ARG A 30 -5.20 -2.08 -15.53
C ARG A 30 -5.63 -1.87 -14.09
N LEU A 31 -4.77 -1.29 -13.25
CA LEU A 31 -5.11 -0.92 -11.89
C LEU A 31 -6.21 0.15 -11.85
N LEU A 32 -6.12 1.15 -12.73
CA LEU A 32 -7.14 2.20 -12.83
C LEU A 32 -8.47 1.70 -13.41
N ALA A 33 -8.48 0.56 -14.11
CA ALA A 33 -9.69 -0.08 -14.57
C ALA A 33 -10.46 -0.81 -13.44
N VAL A 34 -9.83 -1.00 -12.26
CA VAL A 34 -10.46 -1.63 -11.11
C VAL A 34 -11.31 -0.59 -10.35
N PRO A 35 -12.65 -0.73 -10.25
CA PRO A 35 -13.52 0.35 -9.77
C PRO A 35 -13.29 0.81 -8.33
N TRP A 36 -12.75 -0.06 -7.48
CA TRP A 36 -12.46 0.24 -6.07
C TRP A 36 -11.07 0.87 -5.87
N ILE A 37 -10.27 0.99 -6.94
CA ILE A 37 -9.01 1.72 -6.93
C ILE A 37 -9.26 3.13 -7.48
N GLN A 38 -8.91 4.14 -6.70
CA GLN A 38 -9.06 5.54 -7.09
C GLN A 38 -7.70 6.24 -7.02
N VAL A 39 -7.44 7.21 -7.88
CA VAL A 39 -6.27 8.08 -7.72
C VAL A 39 -6.68 9.30 -6.93
N ALA A 40 -5.91 9.64 -5.91
CA ALA A 40 -6.10 10.84 -5.14
C ALA A 40 -4.76 11.49 -4.83
N SER A 41 -4.76 12.82 -4.79
CA SER A 41 -3.62 13.60 -4.36
C SER A 41 -3.97 14.28 -3.04
N PRO A 42 -3.09 14.23 -2.04
CA PRO A 42 -3.23 15.02 -0.82
C PRO A 42 -3.25 16.53 -1.13
N ASN A 43 -4.09 17.28 -0.43
CA ASN A 43 -4.22 18.73 -0.56
C ASN A 43 -3.05 19.49 0.08
N ALA A 44 -2.39 18.90 1.07
CA ALA A 44 -1.45 19.60 1.94
C ALA A 44 -0.08 18.91 2.08
N VAL A 45 0.46 18.31 1.00
CA VAL A 45 1.82 17.71 1.00
C VAL A 45 2.86 18.66 1.55
N GLN A 46 2.76 19.97 1.22
CA GLN A 46 3.73 20.96 1.65
C GLN A 46 3.85 21.12 3.17
N LEU A 47 2.82 20.77 3.95
CA LEU A 47 2.90 20.84 5.42
C LEU A 47 3.82 19.74 5.99
N LEU A 48 3.93 18.62 5.29
CA LEU A 48 4.74 17.46 5.69
C LEU A 48 6.18 17.57 5.16
N LEU A 49 6.41 18.27 4.05
CA LEU A 49 7.75 18.51 3.49
C LEU A 49 8.69 19.31 4.41
N ASN A 50 8.14 20.04 5.39
CA ASN A 50 8.93 20.82 6.35
C ASN A 50 9.36 20.02 7.59
N ASP A 51 8.90 18.78 7.73
CA ASP A 51 9.33 17.91 8.82
C ASP A 51 10.66 17.23 8.46
N ASP A 52 11.71 17.49 9.24
CA ASP A 52 13.02 16.86 9.08
C ASP A 52 12.93 15.33 9.13
N ALA A 53 11.96 14.78 9.85
CA ALA A 53 11.74 13.33 9.96
C ALA A 53 11.32 12.70 8.62
N LEU A 54 10.68 13.48 7.73
CA LEU A 54 10.18 13.02 6.45
C LEU A 54 11.21 13.12 5.32
N ARG A 55 12.31 13.85 5.51
CA ARG A 55 13.39 14.00 4.49
C ARG A 55 14.06 12.68 4.09
N GLY A 56 13.94 11.64 4.91
CA GLY A 56 14.44 10.30 4.61
C GLY A 56 13.52 9.45 3.73
N LEU A 57 12.29 9.90 3.46
CA LEU A 57 11.30 9.16 2.68
C LEU A 57 11.27 9.61 1.22
N GLY A 58 10.88 8.70 0.33
CA GLY A 58 10.60 9.04 -1.06
C GLY A 58 9.34 9.87 -1.21
N ALA A 59 9.24 10.67 -2.28
CA ALA A 59 8.09 11.54 -2.54
C ALA A 59 6.74 10.79 -2.52
N GLY A 60 6.69 9.59 -3.10
CA GLY A 60 5.48 8.76 -3.07
C GLY A 60 5.09 8.28 -1.66
N GLU A 61 6.05 8.03 -0.78
CA GLU A 61 5.76 7.65 0.60
C GLU A 61 5.25 8.84 1.41
N GLN A 62 5.86 10.01 1.22
CA GLN A 62 5.42 11.27 1.84
C GLN A 62 3.98 11.61 1.43
N GLU A 63 3.68 11.51 0.13
CA GLU A 63 2.33 11.73 -0.40
C GLU A 63 1.32 10.70 0.14
N ALA A 64 1.72 9.44 0.32
CA ALA A 64 0.85 8.38 0.86
C ALA A 64 0.45 8.66 2.31
N ILE A 65 1.45 9.05 3.11
CA ILE A 65 1.27 9.41 4.51
C ILE A 65 0.41 10.66 4.62
N ALA A 66 0.68 11.67 3.79
CA ALA A 66 -0.13 12.90 3.72
C ALA A 66 -1.60 12.59 3.43
N LEU A 67 -1.86 11.77 2.42
CA LEU A 67 -3.22 11.40 2.05
C LEU A 67 -3.93 10.62 3.17
N ALA A 68 -3.21 9.72 3.84
CA ALA A 68 -3.77 8.96 4.95
C ALA A 68 -4.10 9.83 6.17
N LEU A 69 -3.33 10.90 6.42
CA LEU A 69 -3.63 11.89 7.45
C LEU A 69 -4.86 12.74 7.12
N GLU A 70 -5.05 13.07 5.84
CA GLU A 70 -6.23 13.83 5.39
C GLU A 70 -7.51 12.99 5.45
N ILE A 71 -7.42 11.69 5.19
CA ILE A 71 -8.57 10.78 5.18
C ILE A 71 -8.67 10.06 6.53
N GLN A 72 -9.45 10.64 7.44
CA GLN A 72 -9.71 10.05 8.75
C GLN A 72 -10.25 8.62 8.64
N GLY A 73 -9.70 7.72 9.46
CA GLY A 73 -10.08 6.30 9.48
C GLY A 73 -9.52 5.47 8.31
N SER A 74 -8.70 6.07 7.44
CA SER A 74 -8.00 5.30 6.41
C SER A 74 -6.89 4.41 7.00
N VAL A 75 -6.57 3.34 6.29
CA VAL A 75 -5.44 2.45 6.59
C VAL A 75 -4.46 2.52 5.44
N LEU A 76 -3.21 2.87 5.76
CA LEU A 76 -2.13 2.97 4.79
C LEU A 76 -1.45 1.61 4.58
N LEU A 77 -1.56 1.07 3.36
CA LEU A 77 -0.78 -0.11 2.94
C LEU A 77 0.64 0.30 2.57
N ILE A 78 1.63 -0.05 3.40
CA ILE A 78 3.04 0.32 3.21
C ILE A 78 3.99 -0.76 3.71
N ASN A 79 5.03 -1.06 2.93
CA ASN A 79 6.01 -2.12 3.26
C ASN A 79 7.37 -1.59 3.72
N ASP A 80 7.70 -0.33 3.43
CA ASP A 80 8.94 0.25 3.91
C ASP A 80 8.92 0.38 5.43
N ASN A 81 9.99 -0.07 6.09
CA ASN A 81 10.04 -0.12 7.55
C ASN A 81 10.20 1.26 8.19
N GLN A 82 10.94 2.16 7.55
CA GLN A 82 11.14 3.53 8.04
C GLN A 82 9.85 4.33 7.86
N ALA A 83 9.27 4.28 6.66
CA ALA A 83 8.01 4.96 6.35
C ALA A 83 6.86 4.45 7.24
N ARG A 84 6.76 3.13 7.46
CA ARG A 84 5.77 2.55 8.36
C ARG A 84 5.91 3.09 9.79
N ARG A 85 7.13 3.11 10.34
CA ARG A 85 7.38 3.62 11.70
C ARG A 85 7.00 5.09 11.84
N LEU A 86 7.36 5.88 10.84
CA LEU A 86 7.05 7.30 10.84
C LEU A 86 5.55 7.55 10.72
N ALA A 87 4.86 6.88 9.79
CA ALA A 87 3.41 6.97 9.64
C ALA A 87 2.69 6.59 10.95
N THR A 88 3.09 5.49 11.60
CA THR A 88 2.56 5.11 12.92
C THR A 88 2.82 6.18 13.98
N GLY A 89 4.02 6.78 14.00
CA GLY A 89 4.35 7.88 14.91
C GLY A 89 3.48 9.12 14.72
N LEU A 90 3.00 9.35 13.50
CA LEU A 90 2.05 10.41 13.15
C LEU A 90 0.58 10.03 13.40
N GLY A 91 0.31 8.86 13.98
CA GLY A 91 -1.05 8.38 14.26
C GLY A 91 -1.77 7.74 13.08
N VAL A 92 -1.07 7.48 11.96
CA VAL A 92 -1.63 6.78 10.80
C VAL A 92 -1.72 5.28 11.09
N SER A 93 -2.89 4.70 10.84
CA SER A 93 -3.07 3.25 10.86
C SER A 93 -2.39 2.63 9.64
N VAL A 94 -1.51 1.65 9.85
CA VAL A 94 -0.70 1.05 8.79
C VAL A 94 -0.92 -0.45 8.70
N VAL A 95 -0.82 -0.98 7.48
CA VAL A 95 -0.79 -2.42 7.20
C VAL A 95 0.31 -2.69 6.18
N ASN A 96 0.96 -3.85 6.27
CA ASN A 96 1.93 -4.30 5.26
C ASN A 96 1.32 -5.44 4.42
N ILE A 97 1.98 -5.85 3.35
CA ILE A 97 1.50 -6.93 2.47
C ILE A 97 1.13 -8.20 3.25
N PRO A 98 1.99 -8.75 4.14
CA PRO A 98 1.64 -9.95 4.90
C PRO A 98 0.37 -9.80 5.74
N ALA A 99 0.24 -8.70 6.48
CA ALA A 99 -0.93 -8.46 7.32
C ALA A 99 -2.18 -8.25 6.46
N PHE A 100 -2.06 -7.61 5.31
CA PHE A 100 -3.16 -7.43 4.36
C PHE A 100 -3.62 -8.77 3.76
N LEU A 101 -2.69 -9.60 3.29
CA LEU A 101 -3.00 -10.94 2.78
C LEU A 101 -3.66 -11.82 3.85
N SER A 102 -3.16 -11.76 5.09
CA SER A 102 -3.76 -12.46 6.22
C SER A 102 -5.19 -11.99 6.48
N ALA A 103 -5.46 -10.67 6.44
CA ALA A 103 -6.80 -10.12 6.58
C ALA A 103 -7.75 -10.61 5.46
N CYS A 104 -7.27 -10.66 4.21
CA CYS A 104 -8.05 -11.19 3.09
C CYS A 104 -8.41 -12.67 3.27
N LYS A 105 -7.49 -13.48 3.81
CA LYS A 105 -7.76 -14.89 4.13
C LYS A 105 -8.80 -15.03 5.23
N ILE A 106 -8.64 -14.29 6.34
CA ILE A 106 -9.60 -14.29 7.47
C ILE A 106 -10.99 -13.85 7.00
N ALA A 107 -11.06 -12.88 6.10
CA ALA A 107 -12.31 -12.39 5.51
C ALA A 107 -12.92 -13.35 4.45
N GLY A 108 -12.27 -14.49 4.15
CA GLY A 108 -12.73 -15.43 3.13
C GLY A 108 -12.58 -14.93 1.69
N LEU A 109 -11.82 -13.85 1.46
CA LEU A 109 -11.55 -13.29 0.13
C LEU A 109 -10.45 -14.04 -0.62
N LEU A 110 -9.58 -14.74 0.11
CA LEU A 110 -8.52 -15.57 -0.44
C LEU A 110 -8.56 -16.95 0.22
N ASN A 111 -8.70 -17.99 -0.59
CA ASN A 111 -8.51 -19.37 -0.14
C ASN A 111 -7.00 -19.73 -0.17
N THR A 112 -6.66 -20.89 0.38
CA THR A 112 -5.25 -21.33 0.49
C THR A 112 -4.58 -21.52 -0.87
N GLU A 113 -5.32 -21.98 -1.88
CA GLU A 113 -4.79 -22.16 -3.25
C GLU A 113 -4.42 -20.82 -3.89
N ALA A 114 -5.35 -19.87 -3.92
CA ALA A 114 -5.13 -18.52 -4.43
C ALA A 114 -4.03 -17.78 -3.64
N MET A 115 -3.95 -18.00 -2.32
CA MET A 115 -2.87 -17.47 -1.49
C MET A 115 -1.50 -17.99 -1.95
N GLY A 116 -1.38 -19.30 -2.24
CA GLY A 116 -0.14 -19.90 -2.73
C GLY A 116 0.29 -19.34 -4.10
N GLU A 117 -0.65 -19.12 -5.01
CA GLU A 117 -0.39 -18.50 -6.31
C GLU A 117 0.10 -17.04 -6.19
N LEU A 118 -0.52 -16.27 -5.28
CA LEU A 118 -0.13 -14.89 -4.99
C LEU A 118 1.26 -14.81 -4.38
N ILE A 119 1.56 -15.65 -3.37
CA ILE A 119 2.88 -15.74 -2.76
C ILE A 119 3.94 -16.08 -3.82
N THR A 120 3.66 -17.07 -4.66
CA THR A 120 4.57 -17.47 -5.74
C THR A 120 4.82 -16.32 -6.72
N SER A 121 3.75 -15.62 -7.13
CA SER A 121 3.87 -14.46 -8.02
C SER A 121 4.69 -13.34 -7.40
N LEU A 122 4.45 -12.99 -6.13
CA LEU A 122 5.19 -11.96 -5.40
C LEU A 122 6.68 -12.30 -5.26
N GLN A 123 7.00 -13.57 -4.99
CA GLN A 123 8.40 -14.03 -4.88
C GLN A 123 9.14 -14.04 -6.22
N GLN A 124 8.48 -14.45 -7.30
CA GLN A 124 9.13 -14.64 -8.60
C GLN A 124 9.16 -13.37 -9.46
N LYS A 125 8.11 -12.55 -9.41
CA LYS A 125 7.96 -11.37 -10.28
C LYS A 125 8.43 -10.09 -9.58
N ASP A 126 8.10 -9.95 -8.31
CA ASP A 126 8.38 -8.74 -7.52
C ASP A 126 9.57 -8.92 -6.56
N TYR A 127 10.19 -10.11 -6.56
CA TYR A 127 11.30 -10.48 -5.67
C TYR A 127 10.99 -10.28 -4.18
N TYR A 128 9.71 -10.28 -3.81
CA TYR A 128 9.26 -10.08 -2.44
C TYR A 128 9.54 -11.33 -1.61
N ARG A 129 10.31 -11.19 -0.52
CA ARG A 129 10.63 -12.30 0.37
C ARG A 129 9.82 -12.25 1.65
N PHE A 130 9.09 -13.32 1.90
CA PHE A 130 8.44 -13.57 3.17
C PHE A 130 9.41 -14.29 4.11
N ARG A 131 9.33 -14.00 5.41
CA ARG A 131 9.94 -14.86 6.42
C ARG A 131 9.15 -16.16 6.55
N GLN A 132 9.81 -17.24 7.00
CA GLN A 132 9.17 -18.55 7.07
C GLN A 132 7.96 -18.56 8.03
N ASP A 133 8.08 -17.93 9.20
CA ASP A 133 6.97 -17.76 10.17
C ASP A 133 5.74 -17.11 9.55
N VAL A 134 5.96 -16.15 8.65
CA VAL A 134 4.89 -15.45 7.93
C VAL A 134 4.26 -16.33 6.86
N LEU A 135 5.07 -17.13 6.14
CA LEU A 135 4.54 -18.08 5.16
C LEU A 135 3.66 -19.13 5.83
N ASP A 136 4.12 -19.69 6.95
CA ASP A 136 3.39 -20.71 7.69
C ASP A 136 2.03 -20.17 8.14
N LEU A 137 1.98 -18.92 8.64
CA LEU A 137 0.73 -18.25 9.00
C LEU A 137 -0.20 -18.01 7.80
N LEU A 138 0.34 -17.60 6.65
CA LEU A 138 -0.45 -17.37 5.45
C LEU A 138 -0.99 -18.68 4.86
N MET A 139 -0.31 -19.80 5.08
CA MET A 139 -0.66 -21.10 4.49
C MET A 139 -1.40 -22.06 5.43
N SER A 140 -1.49 -21.77 6.73
CA SER A 140 -2.16 -22.60 7.75
C SER A 140 -3.69 -22.58 7.66
#